data_AF-A0A956F140-F1
#
_entry.id   AF-A0A956F140-F1
#
_cell.length_a   1.000
_cell.length_b   1.000
_cell.length_c   1.000
_cell.angle_alpha   90.00
_cell.angle_beta   90.00
_cell.angle_gamma   90.00
#
_symmetry.space_group_name_H-M   'P 1'
#
loop_
_entity.id
_entity.type
_entity.pdbx_description
1 polymer ?
#
loop_
_entity_poly.entity_id
_entity_poly.type
_entity_poly.pdbx_seq_one_letter_code
_entity_poly.pdbx_strand_id
1 'polypeptide(L)'
;MVLFEVYLTPGANADELFTQETLDETGAKVMTLAQAEQSGLRCFKPAGHPGELRLVMCDDREARFVHMRLEGSGIVSSFRGHEIAG
;
A
#
# COMPACT_ATOMS: atom_id res chain seq x y z
N MET A 1 13.03 2.48 2.60
CA MET A 1 11.81 1.74 2.20
C MET A 1 10.65 2.71 2.16
N VAL A 2 9.65 2.45 1.32
CA VAL A 2 8.44 3.28 1.23
C VAL A 2 7.21 2.47 1.60
N LEU A 3 6.39 3.06 2.47
CA LEU A 3 5.07 2.55 2.84
C LEU A 3 4.01 3.45 2.23
N PHE A 4 3.15 2.89 1.40
CA PHE A 4 1.98 3.58 0.89
C PHE A 4 0.76 3.24 1.75
N GLU A 5 0.16 4.29 2.31
CA GLU A 5 -1.19 4.28 2.86
C GLU A 5 -2.18 4.38 1.69
N VAL A 6 -2.97 3.34 1.44
CA VAL A 6 -3.86 3.26 0.27
C VAL A 6 -5.29 3.06 0.73
N TYR A 7 -6.18 3.97 0.35
CA TYR A 7 -7.61 3.86 0.62
C TYR A 7 -8.36 3.41 -0.62
N LEU A 8 -9.06 2.29 -0.53
CA LEU A 8 -9.83 1.74 -1.62
C LEU A 8 -11.21 2.38 -1.72
N THR A 9 -11.76 2.40 -2.93
CA THR A 9 -13.18 2.70 -3.15
C THR A 9 -14.05 1.67 -2.43
N PRO A 10 -15.22 2.05 -1.88
CA PRO A 10 -16.09 1.10 -1.17
C PRO A 10 -16.43 -0.14 -2.00
N GLY A 11 -16.21 -1.32 -1.43
CA GLY A 11 -16.52 -2.61 -2.07
C GLY A 11 -15.48 -3.09 -3.09
N ALA A 12 -14.38 -2.36 -3.31
CA ALA A 12 -13.29 -2.84 -4.14
C ALA A 12 -12.49 -3.96 -3.45
N ASN A 13 -11.94 -4.87 -4.24
CA ASN A 13 -11.07 -5.92 -3.74
C ASN A 13 -9.60 -5.46 -3.74
N ALA A 14 -8.95 -5.54 -2.58
CA ALA A 14 -7.52 -5.22 -2.46
C ALA A 14 -6.62 -6.11 -3.33
N ASP A 15 -7.02 -7.34 -3.62
CA ASP A 15 -6.27 -8.26 -4.47
C ASP A 15 -6.21 -7.80 -5.94
N GLU A 16 -7.03 -6.82 -6.32
CA GLU A 16 -7.00 -6.20 -7.65
C GLU A 16 -5.99 -5.05 -7.77
N LEU A 17 -5.38 -4.61 -6.65
CA LEU A 17 -4.35 -3.54 -6.65
C LEU A 17 -3.14 -3.94 -7.48
N PHE A 18 -2.66 -5.17 -7.28
CA PHE A 18 -1.49 -5.74 -7.94
C PHE A 18 -1.77 -7.20 -8.28
N THR A 19 -1.32 -7.64 -9.46
CA THR A 19 -1.29 -9.07 -9.75
C THR A 19 -0.21 -9.74 -8.90
N GLN A 20 -0.34 -11.05 -8.69
CA GLN A 20 0.68 -11.83 -8.00
C GLN A 20 2.06 -11.69 -8.68
N GLU A 21 2.08 -11.70 -10.01
CA GLU A 21 3.29 -11.48 -10.81
C GLU A 21 3.96 -10.15 -10.47
N THR A 22 3.21 -9.05 -10.41
CA THR A 22 3.76 -7.74 -10.04
C THR A 22 4.30 -7.72 -8.61
N LEU A 23 3.64 -8.39 -7.67
CA LEU A 23 4.12 -8.49 -6.29
C LEU A 23 5.42 -9.29 -6.20
N ASP A 24 5.53 -10.38 -6.96
CA ASP A 24 6.73 -11.22 -7.00
C ASP A 24 7.92 -10.50 -7.65
N GLU A 25 7.69 -9.74 -8.73
CA GLU A 25 8.73 -8.98 -9.43
C GLU A 25 9.24 -7.78 -8.64
N THR A 26 8.33 -7.03 -8.00
CA THR A 26 8.67 -5.80 -7.28
C THR A 26 9.03 -6.05 -5.82
N GLY A 27 8.74 -7.25 -5.30
CA GLY A 27 8.84 -7.56 -3.88
C GLY A 27 7.88 -6.73 -3.00
N ALA A 28 6.90 -6.04 -3.60
CA ALA A 28 5.94 -5.25 -2.87
C ALA A 28 5.05 -6.15 -1.99
N LYS A 29 4.69 -5.65 -0.81
CA LYS A 29 3.83 -6.37 0.14
C LYS A 29 2.59 -5.55 0.42
N VAL A 30 1.44 -6.10 0.06
CA VAL A 30 0.13 -5.56 0.42
C VAL A 30 -0.31 -6.19 1.73
N MET A 31 -0.70 -5.37 2.69
CA MET A 31 -1.11 -5.84 4.01
C MET A 31 -2.19 -4.97 4.63
N THR A 32 -2.93 -5.55 5.56
CA THR A 32 -3.83 -4.80 6.45
C THR A 32 -3.03 -4.07 7.53
N LEU A 33 -3.66 -3.10 8.19
CA LEU A 33 -3.05 -2.42 9.35
C LEU A 33 -2.61 -3.42 10.43
N ALA A 34 -3.44 -4.42 10.74
CA ALA A 34 -3.13 -5.45 11.74
C ALA A 34 -1.90 -6.30 11.37
N GLN A 35 -1.71 -6.60 10.08
CA GLN A 35 -0.52 -7.31 9.59
C GLN A 35 0.75 -6.43 9.63
N ALA A 36 0.60 -5.14 9.36
CA ALA A 36 1.72 -4.18 9.48
C ALA A 36 2.19 -4.03 10.93
N GLU A 37 1.26 -3.95 11.89
CA GLU A 37 1.59 -3.90 13.32
C GLU A 37 2.37 -5.14 13.78
N GLN A 38 2.00 -6.32 13.27
CA GLN A 38 2.73 -7.58 13.52
C GLN A 38 4.13 -7.56 12.89
N SER A 39 4.29 -6.88 11.75
CA SER A 39 5.56 -6.76 11.01
C SER A 39 6.51 -5.70 11.58
N GLY A 40 6.13 -5.00 12.66
CA GLY A 40 6.95 -4.00 13.33
C GLY A 40 6.58 -2.54 13.03
N LEU A 41 5.58 -2.29 12.17
CA LEU A 41 5.10 -0.93 11.84
C LEU A 41 4.12 -0.38 12.90
N ARG A 42 4.34 -0.69 14.18
CA ARG A 42 3.42 -0.37 15.30
C ARG A 42 3.20 1.14 15.54
N CYS A 43 4.08 1.98 15.01
CA CYS A 43 3.98 3.43 15.13
C CYS A 43 3.22 4.07 13.96
N PHE A 44 2.84 3.29 12.93
CA PHE A 44 2.10 3.82 11.80
C PHE A 44 0.66 4.12 12.21
N LYS A 45 0.28 5.40 12.13
CA LYS A 45 -1.09 5.85 12.35
C LYS A 45 -1.67 6.35 11.04
N PRO A 46 -2.67 5.65 10.46
CA PRO A 46 -3.31 6.13 9.25
C PRO A 46 -4.01 7.48 9.50
N ALA A 47 -4.10 8.29 8.45
CA ALA A 47 -4.66 9.64 8.49
C ALA A 47 -6.18 9.68 8.77
N GLY A 48 -6.85 8.52 8.83
CA GLY A 48 -8.25 8.41 9.25
C GLY A 48 -9.26 8.67 8.13
N HIS A 49 -8.93 8.32 6.89
CA HIS A 49 -9.83 8.49 5.76
C HIS A 49 -10.96 7.45 5.78
N PRO A 50 -12.20 7.82 5.40
CA PRO A 50 -13.28 6.84 5.24
C PRO A 50 -12.96 5.93 4.05
N GLY A 51 -12.89 4.62 4.30
CA GLY A 51 -12.62 3.63 3.27
C GLY A 51 -11.90 2.41 3.81
N GLU A 52 -11.69 1.43 2.93
CA GLU A 52 -10.91 0.26 3.26
C GLU A 52 -9.42 0.57 3.10
N LEU A 53 -8.68 0.53 4.21
CA LEU A 53 -7.25 0.81 4.23
C LEU A 53 -6.44 -0.44 3.86
N ARG A 54 -5.46 -0.23 2.98
CA ARG A 54 -4.36 -1.16 2.70
C ARG A 54 -3.03 -0.44 2.80
N LEU A 55 -2.04 -1.19 3.25
CA LEU A 55 -0.66 -0.74 3.36
C LEU A 55 0.15 -1.49 2.31
N VAL A 56 0.85 -0.75 1.46
CA VAL A 56 1.72 -1.31 0.42
C VAL A 56 3.14 -0.93 0.75
N MET A 57 3.95 -1.90 1.15
CA MET A 57 5.36 -1.68 1.49
C MET A 57 6.23 -2.14 0.32
N CYS A 58 7.22 -1.33 -0.07
CA CYS A 58 8.16 -1.67 -1.12
C CYS A 58 9.54 -1.04 -0.86
N ASP A 59 10.54 -1.48 -1.63
CA ASP A 59 11.85 -0.87 -1.65
C ASP A 59 11.83 0.50 -2.35
N ASP A 60 12.78 1.37 -2.01
CA ASP A 60 12.83 2.74 -2.54
C ASP A 60 12.99 2.78 -4.07
N ARG A 61 13.59 1.73 -4.65
CA ARG A 61 13.75 1.57 -6.11
C ARG A 61 12.41 1.35 -6.81
N GLU A 62 11.49 0.62 -6.17
CA GLU A 62 10.18 0.26 -6.71
C GLU A 62 9.10 1.29 -6.38
N ALA A 63 9.38 2.22 -5.46
CA ALA A 63 8.43 3.23 -5.02
C ALA A 63 7.83 4.06 -6.17
N ARG A 64 8.63 4.39 -7.20
CA ARG A 64 8.12 5.11 -8.38
C ARG A 64 7.12 4.26 -9.16
N PHE A 65 7.40 2.98 -9.36
CA PHE A 65 6.50 2.07 -10.06
C PHE A 65 5.19 1.89 -9.28
N VAL A 66 5.28 1.62 -7.98
CA VAL A 66 4.12 1.47 -7.09
C VAL A 66 3.26 2.74 -7.10
N HIS A 67 3.86 3.92 -7.01
CA HIS A 67 3.15 5.20 -7.08
C HIS A 67 2.37 5.35 -8.41
N MET A 68 3.01 5.10 -9.55
CA MET A 68 2.35 5.18 -10.86
C MET A 68 1.20 4.17 -10.98
N ARG A 69 1.37 2.96 -10.42
CA ARG A 69 0.34 1.93 -10.45
C ARG A 69 -0.88 2.30 -9.60
N LEU A 70 -0.66 2.88 -8.42
CA LEU A 70 -1.72 3.37 -7.55
C LEU A 70 -2.46 4.55 -8.18
N GLU A 71 -1.75 5.49 -8.81
CA GLU A 71 -2.33 6.64 -9.51
C GLU A 71 -3.21 6.22 -10.69
N GLY A 72 -2.82 5.19 -11.43
CA GLY A 72 -3.59 4.64 -12.55
C GLY A 72 -4.69 3.63 -12.15
N SER A 73 -4.89 3.37 -10.85
CA SER A 73 -5.82 2.34 -10.40
C SER A 73 -7.23 2.89 -10.17
N GLY A 74 -8.23 2.33 -10.85
CA GLY A 74 -9.63 2.72 -10.69
C GLY A 74 -10.27 2.32 -9.36
N ILE A 75 -9.60 1.47 -8.56
CA ILE A 75 -10.09 1.02 -7.25
C ILE A 75 -9.47 1.79 -6.08
N VAL A 76 -8.51 2.69 -6.34
CA VAL A 76 -7.87 3.53 -5.34
C VAL A 76 -8.62 4.85 -5.26
N SER A 77 -9.14 5.18 -4.08
CA SER A 77 -9.79 6.47 -3.82
C SER A 77 -8.76 7.56 -3.48
N SER A 78 -7.75 7.22 -2.70
CA SER A 78 -6.62 8.08 -2.38
C SER A 78 -5.44 7.27 -1.87
N PHE A 79 -4.24 7.82 -1.93
CA PHE A 79 -3.08 7.21 -1.31
C PHE A 79 -2.05 8.26 -0.86
N ARG A 80 -1.18 7.87 0.07
CA ARG A 80 -0.06 8.67 0.56
C ARG A 80 1.17 7.80 0.76
N GLY A 81 2.31 8.24 0.22
CA GLY A 81 3.61 7.61 0.47
C GLY A 81 4.26 8.14 1.75
N HIS A 82 4.89 7.23 2.50
CA HIS A 82 5.68 7.52 3.69
C HIS A 82 7.05 6.88 3.53
N GLU A 83 8.09 7.69 3.61
CA GLU A 83 9.45 7.15 3.78
C GLU A 83 9.58 6.62 5.20
N ILE A 84 9.97 5.35 5.31
CA ILE A 84 10.23 4.70 6.60
C ILE A 84 11.70 4.28 6.64
N ALA A 85 12.38 4.77 7.68
CA ALA A 85 13.70 4.28 8.05
C ALA A 85 13.53 2.89 8.68
N GLY A 86 14.22 1.89 8.12
CA GLY A 86 14.34 0.56 8.72
C GLY A 86 15.30 0.57 9.90
#